data_AF-A0A2S9JWQ5-F1
#
_entry.id   AF-A0A2S9JWQ5-F1
#
_cell.length_a   1.000
_cell.length_b   1.000
_cell.length_c   1.000
_cell.angle_alpha   90.00
_cell.angle_beta   90.00
_cell.angle_gamma   90.00
#
_symmetry.space_group_name_H-M   'P 1'
#
loop_
_entity.id
_entity.type
_entity.pdbx_description
1 polymer ?
#
loop_
_entity_poly.entity_id
_entity_poly.type
_entity_poly.pdbx_seq_one_letter_code
_entity_poly.pdbx_strand_id
1 'polypeptide(L)'
;MDVGLTTIDEKDITKHLPVAQAMVTRFVVLESGDAKSGTELAGTGRRFVSTVSTGGLRSTREVDLTRTIQAVRPDDQMLSIAQHTLLFRVRRGVAVALAVADVFGRQSDLENLLARNASAPLQGEDASHFKKLLSAAAYVSAFALAAYLGQLIEADSQAANDVTVAEFNFDTAQDALKSIVGGLDRAIAGAADEQTMLARAKAYAAAAIEGLLQRKGRFDGLGSFEDTHLRLDSDDFTLDGFDVAPGKKRTPLVMTFKKPDEVIGNHIAKYQALKLSKMLMAYDFDRQLNPFVELGGFLFTFIGDGAPGTGKTTLIQMIAGLVNDYCQVAGYAFHYENFGVDQISSYQGKSGQNCRQFVNNVLNPRVIGFGTIDDIDQVAARRSDDRASAGQQEITGVLMEAFAGASTVVRGNCAFGMFSNYPENVDDALRQRAGARWLVDGPQTRNDYIDIFALLAGKNHRIPLGEHKLFEDQQIERAVDAAYEQLSKPQEDGLKAVYERFISENGEPETLADIGTYLHMIKEREPRFTGRAIKNVTDAIKMRAMDIELPDEWFEKPETFMHKPYDDKKAMVEELRKPFTMEMVLQETNRYADSEFRYADKSDDAAVEKIVRDARLRERAIREVEALKARGQWDA
;
A
#
# COMPACT_ATOMS: atom_id res chain seq x y z
N MET A 1 21.14 -0.83 -9.23
CA MET A 1 21.68 -0.56 -7.89
C MET A 1 20.53 -0.80 -6.94
N ASP A 2 20.70 -1.78 -6.06
CA ASP A 2 19.68 -2.20 -5.11
C ASP A 2 19.20 -1.02 -4.27
N VAL A 3 17.89 -0.78 -4.28
CA VAL A 3 17.23 0.16 -3.37
C VAL A 3 17.11 -0.55 -2.01
N GLY A 4 18.24 -0.69 -1.34
CA GLY A 4 18.34 -1.30 -0.02
C GLY A 4 17.81 -0.35 1.05
N LEU A 5 16.94 -0.86 1.93
CA LEU A 5 16.66 -0.20 3.21
C LEU A 5 17.98 0.10 3.91
N THR A 6 18.25 1.37 4.19
CA THR A 6 19.39 1.73 5.03
C THR A 6 18.88 1.83 6.46
N THR A 7 19.10 0.77 7.24
CA THR A 7 18.81 0.78 8.68
C THR A 7 19.91 1.56 9.39
N ILE A 8 19.51 2.52 10.25
CA ILE A 8 20.47 3.23 11.11
C ILE A 8 20.58 2.47 12.43
N ASP A 9 21.74 1.89 12.67
CA ASP A 9 22.02 1.20 13.94
C ASP A 9 22.08 2.17 15.12
N GLU A 10 21.62 1.71 16.28
CA GLU A 10 21.63 2.50 17.52
C GLU A 10 23.04 3.00 17.91
N LYS A 11 24.07 2.21 17.55
CA LYS A 11 25.48 2.56 17.79
C LYS A 11 25.90 3.79 17.00
N ASP A 12 25.42 3.93 15.76
CA ASP A 12 25.71 5.07 14.90
C ASP A 12 25.02 6.36 15.39
N ILE A 13 23.92 6.25 16.15
CA ILE A 13 23.26 7.39 16.77
C ILE A 13 23.95 7.75 18.10
N THR A 14 24.31 6.74 18.89
CA THR A 14 24.88 6.91 20.24
C THR A 14 26.20 7.69 20.21
N LYS A 15 27.01 7.54 19.16
CA LYS A 15 28.28 8.29 19.02
C LYS A 15 28.08 9.82 18.96
N HIS A 16 26.91 10.28 18.50
CA HIS A 16 26.56 11.70 18.37
C HIS A 16 25.90 12.29 19.62
N LEU A 17 25.64 11.47 20.64
CA LEU A 17 24.96 11.88 21.87
C LEU A 17 25.61 13.08 22.60
N PRO A 18 26.95 13.19 22.69
CA PRO A 18 27.58 14.35 23.33
C PRO A 18 27.31 15.66 22.58
N VAL A 19 27.36 15.64 21.24
CA VAL A 19 27.07 16.81 20.39
C VAL A 19 25.60 17.19 20.50
N ALA A 20 24.72 16.20 20.45
CA ALA A 20 23.28 16.40 20.62
C ALA A 20 22.92 16.97 22.00
N GLN A 21 23.59 16.53 23.06
CA GLN A 21 23.41 17.08 24.40
C GLN A 21 23.81 18.55 24.45
N ALA A 22 24.95 18.94 23.87
CA ALA A 22 25.40 20.32 23.85
C ALA A 22 24.40 21.24 23.12
N MET A 23 23.78 20.74 22.04
CA MET A 23 22.80 21.49 21.26
C MET A 23 21.47 21.72 21.98
N VAL A 24 21.12 20.95 23.02
CA VAL A 24 19.90 21.23 23.81
C VAL A 24 20.18 21.98 25.11
N THR A 25 21.44 22.06 25.55
CA THR A 25 21.82 22.79 26.76
C THR A 25 22.26 24.22 26.47
N ARG A 26 23.29 24.42 25.64
CA ARG A 26 23.84 25.76 25.43
C ARG A 26 24.71 25.81 24.19
N PHE A 27 24.37 26.68 23.25
CA PHE A 27 25.19 26.96 22.08
C PHE A 27 24.94 28.37 21.54
N VAL A 28 25.75 28.80 20.58
CA VAL A 28 25.62 30.11 19.93
C VAL A 28 25.18 29.90 18.48
N VAL A 29 24.19 30.69 18.05
CA VAL A 29 23.73 30.79 16.66
C VAL A 29 24.13 32.16 16.12
N LEU A 30 24.53 32.19 14.85
CA LEU A 30 24.71 33.42 14.09
C LEU A 30 23.41 33.72 13.35
N GLU A 31 22.86 34.90 13.57
CA GLU A 31 21.61 35.34 12.95
C GLU A 31 21.82 36.69 12.25
N SER A 32 21.02 36.96 11.22
CA SER A 32 20.94 38.29 10.64
C SER A 32 20.48 39.29 11.71
N GLY A 33 21.27 40.34 11.95
CA GLY A 33 20.97 41.32 12.97
C GLY A 33 19.60 41.96 12.74
N ASP A 34 18.73 41.85 13.74
CA ASP A 34 17.43 42.52 13.73
C ASP A 34 17.67 44.04 13.70
N ALA A 35 16.97 44.78 12.84
CA ALA A 35 17.16 46.24 12.66
C ALA A 35 16.75 47.07 13.90
N LYS A 36 16.43 46.42 15.01
CA LYS A 36 15.96 47.03 16.25
C LYS A 36 17.11 47.10 17.25
N SER A 37 17.56 48.31 17.60
CA SER A 37 18.55 48.46 18.66
C SER A 37 17.96 48.00 20.00
N GLY A 38 18.76 47.23 20.76
CA GLY A 38 18.38 46.71 22.08
C GLY A 38 18.39 47.75 23.19
N THR A 39 18.72 49.01 22.89
CA THR A 39 18.86 50.07 23.89
C THR A 39 17.58 50.91 23.95
N GLU A 40 16.83 50.77 25.04
CA GLU A 40 15.76 51.71 25.39
C GLU A 40 16.37 53.05 25.83
N LEU A 41 15.85 54.17 25.30
CA LEU A 41 16.21 55.50 25.78
C LEU A 41 15.67 55.63 27.20
N ALA A 42 16.59 55.68 28.17
CA ALA A 42 16.28 55.73 29.59
C ALA A 42 15.17 56.74 29.89
N GLY A 43 14.10 56.27 30.54
CA GLY A 43 12.99 57.11 31.01
C GLY A 43 11.95 57.51 29.97
N THR A 44 12.01 57.04 28.72
CA THR A 44 11.07 57.49 27.67
C THR A 44 10.20 56.39 27.05
N GLY A 45 10.49 55.11 27.33
CA GLY A 45 9.80 53.97 26.69
C GLY A 45 9.96 53.91 25.17
N ARG A 46 10.85 54.73 24.59
CA ARG A 46 11.16 54.77 23.16
C ARG A 46 12.54 54.13 22.92
N ARG A 47 12.68 53.33 21.87
CA ARG A 47 13.94 52.68 21.52
C ARG A 47 14.79 53.56 20.61
N PHE A 48 16.10 53.51 20.77
CA PHE A 48 17.03 54.25 19.90
C PHE A 48 16.99 53.64 18.48
N VAL A 49 16.70 54.46 17.47
CA VAL A 49 16.77 54.04 16.07
C VAL A 49 18.15 54.45 15.55
N SER A 50 19.00 53.46 15.29
CA SER A 50 20.33 53.70 14.71
C SER A 50 20.19 54.26 13.29
N THR A 51 20.89 55.36 13.00
CA THR A 51 20.96 55.96 11.66
C THR A 51 22.01 55.32 10.76
N VAL A 52 22.77 54.35 11.28
CA VAL A 52 23.77 53.59 10.53
C VAL A 52 23.12 52.30 10.02
N SER A 53 23.17 52.06 8.71
CA SER A 53 22.71 50.80 8.10
C SER A 53 23.49 49.63 8.69
N THR A 54 22.84 48.86 9.56
CA THR A 54 23.37 47.61 10.11
C THR A 54 22.92 46.39 9.31
N GLY A 55 22.39 46.58 8.09
CA GLY A 55 21.77 45.57 7.22
C GLY A 55 22.69 44.45 6.69
N GLY A 56 23.79 44.17 7.38
CA GLY A 56 24.70 43.06 7.14
C GLY A 56 25.48 42.61 8.39
N LEU A 57 25.21 43.18 9.57
CA LEU A 57 25.85 42.76 10.81
C LEU A 57 25.16 41.49 11.34
N ARG A 58 25.87 40.37 11.32
CA ARG A 58 25.43 39.14 11.98
C ARG A 58 25.53 39.34 13.48
N SER A 59 24.43 39.13 14.22
CA SER A 59 24.44 39.08 15.67
C SER A 59 24.64 37.63 16.14
N THR A 60 25.22 37.48 17.32
CA THR A 60 25.29 36.18 18.00
C THR A 60 24.17 36.10 19.02
N ARG A 61 23.44 34.98 19.02
CA ARG A 61 22.43 34.68 20.04
C ARG A 61 22.80 33.39 20.74
N GLU A 62 22.80 33.45 22.07
CA GLU A 62 22.93 32.27 22.90
C GLU A 62 21.58 31.57 23.02
N VAL A 63 21.58 30.25 22.82
CA VAL A 63 20.39 29.40 22.86
C VAL A 63 20.56 28.37 23.99
N ASP A 64 19.55 28.30 24.87
CA ASP A 64 19.43 27.29 25.93
C ASP A 64 18.01 26.72 25.90
N LEU A 65 17.81 25.69 25.06
CA LEU A 65 16.50 25.09 24.82
C LEU A 65 15.93 24.46 26.10
N THR A 66 16.80 23.85 26.91
CA THR A 66 16.39 23.23 28.19
C THR A 66 15.75 24.27 29.10
N ARG A 67 16.38 25.45 29.22
CA ARG A 67 15.84 26.56 30.01
C ARG A 67 14.55 27.10 29.43
N THR A 68 14.44 27.25 28.10
CA THR A 68 13.22 27.73 27.45
C THR A 68 12.04 26.77 27.66
N ILE A 69 12.27 25.46 27.55
CA ILE A 69 11.24 24.44 27.82
C ILE A 69 10.82 24.47 29.29
N GLN A 70 11.78 24.56 30.23
CA GLN A 70 11.49 24.62 31.66
C GLN A 70 10.70 25.89 32.04
N ALA A 71 10.98 27.02 31.38
CA ALA A 71 10.31 28.30 31.66
C ALA A 71 8.79 28.31 31.38
N VAL A 72 8.25 27.32 30.65
CA VAL A 72 6.80 27.17 30.44
C VAL A 72 6.06 26.87 31.76
N ARG A 73 6.72 26.22 32.71
CA ARG A 73 6.20 25.98 34.07
C ARG A 73 7.22 26.49 35.10
N PRO A 74 7.21 27.79 35.42
CA PRO A 74 8.17 28.35 36.37
C PRO A 74 7.97 27.86 37.81
N ASP A 75 6.78 27.33 38.11
CA ASP A 75 6.39 26.90 39.47
C ASP A 75 6.91 25.50 39.85
N ASP A 76 7.40 24.71 38.89
CA ASP A 76 7.95 23.36 39.13
C ASP A 76 9.40 23.28 38.60
N GLN A 77 10.30 22.77 39.44
CA GLN A 77 11.70 22.57 39.04
C GLN A 77 11.87 21.32 38.16
N MET A 78 10.97 20.36 38.24
CA MET A 78 11.00 19.15 37.42
C MET A 78 10.30 19.39 36.07
N LEU A 79 10.86 18.81 35.01
CA LEU A 79 10.18 18.79 33.72
C LEU A 79 8.95 17.89 33.80
N SER A 80 7.83 18.36 33.27
CA SER A 80 6.68 17.51 33.03
C SER A 80 6.96 16.46 31.94
N ILE A 81 6.03 15.53 31.76
CA ILE A 81 6.09 14.53 30.68
C ILE A 81 6.16 15.22 29.31
N ALA A 82 5.38 16.29 29.08
CA ALA A 82 5.37 17.01 27.81
C ALA A 82 6.69 17.75 27.55
N GLN A 83 7.19 18.45 28.57
CA GLN A 83 8.48 19.16 28.51
C GLN A 83 9.65 18.19 28.29
N HIS A 84 9.69 17.10 29.05
CA HIS A 84 10.69 16.06 28.90
C HIS A 84 10.61 15.40 27.52
N THR A 85 9.41 15.10 27.02
CA THR A 85 9.22 14.49 25.70
C THR A 85 9.76 15.40 24.60
N LEU A 86 9.44 16.70 24.62
CA LEU A 86 9.98 17.63 23.62
C LEU A 86 11.51 17.71 23.68
N LEU A 87 12.08 17.90 24.88
CA LEU A 87 13.53 17.98 25.06
C LEU A 87 14.24 16.69 24.61
N PHE A 88 13.69 15.53 24.98
CA PHE A 88 14.18 14.23 24.57
C PHE A 88 14.13 14.06 23.05
N ARG A 89 12.99 14.39 22.41
CA ARG A 89 12.83 14.25 20.96
C ARG A 89 13.77 15.18 20.19
N VAL A 90 14.03 16.39 20.67
CA VAL A 90 15.03 17.29 20.04
C VAL A 90 16.43 16.73 20.17
N ARG A 91 16.86 16.33 21.38
CA ARG A 91 18.18 15.73 21.59
C ARG A 91 18.34 14.47 20.73
N ARG A 92 17.36 13.58 20.75
CA ARG A 92 17.39 12.33 19.97
C ARG A 92 17.41 12.62 18.47
N GLY A 93 16.56 13.51 17.98
CA GLY A 93 16.48 13.90 16.58
C GLY A 93 17.77 14.51 16.06
N VAL A 94 18.49 15.30 16.86
CA VAL A 94 19.81 15.83 16.51
C VAL A 94 20.82 14.71 16.30
N ALA A 95 20.86 13.72 17.21
CA ALA A 95 21.75 12.57 17.08
C ALA A 95 21.42 11.73 15.85
N VAL A 96 20.12 11.50 15.58
CA VAL A 96 19.64 10.80 14.39
C VAL A 96 20.03 11.55 13.12
N ALA A 97 19.81 12.87 13.06
CA ALA A 97 20.15 13.68 11.89
C ALA A 97 21.65 13.70 11.57
N LEU A 98 22.51 13.66 12.59
CA LEU A 98 23.96 13.50 12.40
C LEU A 98 24.32 12.11 11.88
N ALA A 99 23.67 11.05 12.37
CA ALA A 99 23.87 9.70 11.84
C ALA A 99 23.42 9.59 10.37
N VAL A 100 22.30 10.24 10.01
CA VAL A 100 21.83 10.35 8.62
C VAL A 100 22.86 11.08 7.75
N ALA A 101 23.48 12.15 8.24
CA ALA A 101 24.53 12.87 7.53
C ALA A 101 25.78 11.99 7.30
N ASP A 102 26.15 11.14 8.26
CA ASP A 102 27.24 10.17 8.09
C ASP A 102 26.91 9.10 7.03
N VAL A 103 25.66 8.62 7.01
CA VAL A 103 25.18 7.68 5.97
C VAL A 103 25.28 8.33 4.59
N PHE A 104 24.79 9.55 4.44
CA PHE A 104 24.92 10.32 3.21
C PHE A 104 26.39 10.53 2.82
N GLY A 105 27.25 10.80 3.81
CA GLY A 105 28.69 10.95 3.61
C GLY A 105 29.37 9.70 3.07
N ARG A 106 28.97 8.52 3.56
CA ARG A 106 29.44 7.19 3.10
C ARG A 106 28.94 6.84 1.69
N GLN A 107 27.74 7.28 1.35
CA GLN A 107 27.13 7.06 0.03
C GLN A 107 27.57 8.07 -1.03
N SER A 108 28.32 9.09 -0.63
CA SER A 108 28.90 10.11 -1.51
C SER A 108 30.44 10.09 -1.40
N ASP A 109 31.13 10.90 -2.21
CA ASP A 109 32.59 11.05 -2.08
C ASP A 109 32.98 11.94 -0.87
N LEU A 110 32.02 12.36 -0.04
CA LEU A 110 32.25 13.28 1.07
C LEU A 110 33.15 12.68 2.15
N GLU A 111 32.96 11.41 2.52
CA GLU A 111 33.77 10.76 3.55
C GLU A 111 35.26 10.71 3.15
N ASN A 112 35.53 10.38 1.89
CA ASN A 112 36.87 10.39 1.31
C ASN A 112 37.48 11.80 1.30
N LEU A 113 36.72 12.80 0.84
CA LEU A 113 37.18 14.19 0.82
C LEU A 113 37.42 14.74 2.24
N LEU A 114 36.61 14.37 3.23
CA LEU A 114 36.84 14.71 4.65
C LEU A 114 38.16 14.14 5.15
N ALA A 115 38.43 12.86 4.89
CA ALA A 115 39.67 12.20 5.29
C ALA A 115 40.90 12.85 4.62
N ARG A 116 40.81 13.17 3.33
CA ARG A 116 41.88 13.88 2.59
C ARG A 116 42.11 15.29 3.13
N ASN A 117 41.04 16.06 3.35
CA ASN A 117 41.13 17.43 3.87
C ASN A 117 41.72 17.49 5.29
N ALA A 118 41.51 16.44 6.11
CA ALA A 118 42.12 16.34 7.43
C ALA A 118 43.65 16.16 7.37
N SER A 119 44.17 15.55 6.30
CA SER A 119 45.61 15.35 6.10
C SER A 119 46.31 16.57 5.48
N ALA A 120 45.67 17.22 4.50
CA ALA A 120 46.16 18.42 3.85
C ALA A 120 44.97 19.19 3.23
N PRO A 121 44.97 20.54 3.26
CA PRO A 121 43.89 21.32 2.67
C PRO A 121 43.66 20.98 1.20
N LEU A 122 42.42 20.65 0.84
CA LEU A 122 42.03 20.40 -0.55
C LEU A 122 42.21 21.68 -1.38
N GLN A 123 42.54 21.53 -2.67
CA GLN A 123 42.71 22.64 -3.61
C GLN A 123 41.97 22.37 -4.92
N GLY A 124 41.69 23.44 -5.68
CA GLY A 124 41.10 23.34 -7.01
C GLY A 124 39.69 22.72 -7.01
N GLU A 125 39.47 21.76 -7.91
CA GLU A 125 38.17 21.11 -8.11
C GLU A 125 37.71 20.31 -6.88
N ASP A 126 38.63 19.61 -6.21
CA ASP A 126 38.33 18.83 -4.99
C ASP A 126 37.81 19.72 -3.86
N ALA A 127 38.35 20.93 -3.70
CA ALA A 127 37.88 21.89 -2.70
C ALA A 127 36.46 22.40 -3.01
N SER A 128 36.15 22.61 -4.29
CA SER A 128 34.82 23.01 -4.75
C SER A 128 33.81 21.88 -4.54
N HIS A 129 34.16 20.64 -4.92
CA HIS A 129 33.34 19.46 -4.75
C HIS A 129 33.08 19.16 -3.27
N PHE A 130 34.12 19.23 -2.43
CA PHE A 130 34.02 19.10 -0.98
C PHE A 130 33.04 20.10 -0.38
N LYS A 131 33.13 21.39 -0.76
CA LYS A 131 32.22 22.43 -0.27
C LYS A 131 30.77 22.17 -0.67
N LYS A 132 30.53 21.68 -1.91
CA LYS A 132 29.19 21.31 -2.37
C LYS A 132 28.60 20.16 -1.56
N LEU A 133 29.35 19.07 -1.41
CA LEU A 133 28.89 17.90 -0.65
C LEU A 133 28.73 18.18 0.85
N LEU A 134 29.59 19.04 1.42
CA LEU A 134 29.46 19.47 2.81
C LEU A 134 28.16 20.25 3.04
N SER A 135 27.81 21.14 2.11
CA SER A 135 26.56 21.90 2.17
C SER A 135 25.32 21.02 1.90
N ALA A 136 25.45 20.02 1.02
CA ALA A 136 24.42 19.01 0.80
C ALA A 136 24.17 18.15 2.05
N ALA A 137 25.23 17.69 2.72
CA ALA A 137 25.12 16.95 3.99
C ALA A 137 24.49 17.80 5.10
N ALA A 138 24.84 19.10 5.15
CA ALA A 138 24.21 20.05 6.05
C ALA A 138 22.70 20.18 5.79
N TYR A 139 22.30 20.30 4.53
CA TYR A 139 20.90 20.33 4.13
C TYR A 139 20.15 19.05 4.50
N VAL A 140 20.72 17.88 4.20
CA VAL A 140 20.17 16.57 4.55
C VAL A 140 19.98 16.44 6.07
N SER A 141 20.95 16.87 6.88
CA SER A 141 20.83 16.83 8.34
C SER A 141 19.71 17.73 8.87
N ALA A 142 19.56 18.95 8.34
CA ALA A 142 18.48 19.85 8.71
C ALA A 142 17.10 19.29 8.34
N PHE A 143 16.99 18.69 7.15
CA PHE A 143 15.76 18.05 6.71
C PHE A 143 15.40 16.84 7.57
N ALA A 144 16.37 15.97 7.86
CA ALA A 144 16.18 14.81 8.73
C ALA A 144 15.70 15.21 10.13
N LEU A 145 16.30 16.25 10.73
CA LEU A 145 15.84 16.76 12.03
C LEU A 145 14.41 17.31 11.96
N ALA A 146 14.10 18.14 10.96
CA ALA A 146 12.77 18.72 10.82
C ALA A 146 11.70 17.64 10.59
N ALA A 147 11.98 16.63 9.75
CA ALA A 147 11.13 15.48 9.52
C ALA A 147 10.92 14.64 10.81
N TYR A 148 12.00 14.36 11.54
CA TYR A 148 11.95 13.62 12.80
C TYR A 148 11.05 14.32 13.83
N LEU A 149 11.21 15.64 14.00
CA LEU A 149 10.36 16.42 14.89
C LEU A 149 8.91 16.48 14.40
N GLY A 150 8.69 16.63 13.10
CA GLY A 150 7.35 16.68 12.51
C GLY A 150 6.55 15.39 12.68
N GLN A 151 7.22 14.23 12.58
CA GLN A 151 6.60 12.92 12.76
C GLN A 151 6.35 12.57 14.23
N LEU A 152 7.29 12.87 15.13
CA LEU A 152 7.26 12.36 16.51
C LEU A 152 6.75 13.34 17.57
N ILE A 153 6.50 14.60 17.21
CA ILE A 153 5.82 15.55 18.10
C ILE A 153 4.30 15.44 17.90
N GLU A 154 3.61 15.04 18.96
CA GLU A 154 2.16 14.97 19.01
C GLU A 154 1.58 16.26 19.60
N ALA A 155 0.57 16.81 18.92
CA ALA A 155 -0.16 17.99 19.37
C ALA A 155 -1.58 17.95 18.80
N ASP A 156 -2.57 18.23 19.65
CA ASP A 156 -4.01 18.15 19.34
C ASP A 156 -4.58 19.45 18.73
N SER A 157 -3.77 20.50 18.58
CA SER A 157 -4.22 21.82 18.12
C SER A 157 -3.52 22.28 16.84
N GLN A 158 -4.27 22.94 15.97
CA GLN A 158 -3.72 23.76 14.90
C GLN A 158 -3.14 25.02 15.54
N ALA A 159 -1.81 25.13 15.61
CA ALA A 159 -1.17 26.36 16.05
C ALA A 159 -1.48 27.50 15.06
N ALA A 160 -1.51 28.73 15.58
CA ALA A 160 -1.66 29.93 14.77
C ALA A 160 -0.53 30.06 13.72
N ASN A 161 -0.90 30.52 12.52
CA ASN A 161 -0.11 30.51 11.28
C ASN A 161 1.17 31.39 11.27
N ASP A 162 1.58 32.01 12.37
CA ASP A 162 2.74 32.91 12.42
C ASP A 162 3.92 32.28 13.16
N VAL A 163 4.40 31.13 12.67
CA VAL A 163 5.68 30.58 13.12
C VAL A 163 6.80 31.11 12.22
N THR A 164 7.74 31.84 12.82
CA THR A 164 8.92 32.34 12.11
C THR A 164 9.84 31.18 11.74
N VAL A 165 10.06 30.99 10.43
CA VAL A 165 10.96 29.96 9.90
C VAL A 165 12.40 30.28 10.32
N ALA A 166 13.19 29.25 10.63
CA ALA A 166 14.61 29.42 10.94
C ALA A 166 15.39 30.04 9.77
N GLU A 167 16.36 30.86 10.13
CA GLU A 167 17.42 31.26 9.22
C GLU A 167 18.45 30.11 9.15
N PHE A 168 18.40 29.34 8.06
CA PHE A 168 19.25 28.17 7.90
C PHE A 168 20.70 28.57 7.54
N ASN A 169 21.67 28.01 8.25
CA ASN A 169 23.09 28.02 7.88
C ASN A 169 23.51 26.62 7.42
N PHE A 170 23.96 26.48 6.17
CA PHE A 170 24.38 25.20 5.59
C PHE A 170 25.90 25.08 5.40
N ASP A 171 26.69 25.78 6.23
CA ASP A 171 28.16 25.69 6.24
C ASP A 171 28.63 24.29 6.71
N THR A 172 28.00 23.76 7.76
CA THR A 172 28.22 22.41 8.28
C THR A 172 26.92 21.78 8.77
N ALA A 173 26.88 20.46 8.94
CA ALA A 173 25.73 19.77 9.53
C ALA A 173 25.40 20.31 10.94
N GLN A 174 26.42 20.61 11.74
CA GLN A 174 26.17 21.18 13.07
C GLN A 174 25.56 22.58 13.00
N ASP A 175 25.99 23.43 12.06
CA ASP A 175 25.44 24.78 11.93
C ASP A 175 24.00 24.75 11.41
N ALA A 176 23.68 23.81 10.53
CA ALA A 176 22.32 23.59 10.04
C ALA A 176 21.39 23.13 11.17
N LEU A 177 21.84 22.18 12.00
CA LEU A 177 21.09 21.70 13.16
C LEU A 177 20.93 22.80 14.23
N LYS A 178 21.96 23.61 14.46
CA LYS A 178 21.89 24.79 15.35
C LYS A 178 20.84 25.80 14.86
N SER A 179 20.74 26.05 13.55
CA SER A 179 19.68 26.89 12.99
C SER A 179 18.29 26.33 13.27
N ILE A 180 18.08 25.02 13.13
CA ILE A 180 16.79 24.38 13.43
C ILE A 180 16.47 24.48 14.93
N VAL A 181 17.41 24.11 15.80
CA VAL A 181 17.19 24.12 17.26
C VAL A 181 17.00 25.56 17.76
N GLY A 182 17.76 26.52 17.25
CA GLY A 182 17.61 27.93 17.57
C GLY A 182 16.27 28.52 17.10
N GLY A 183 15.78 28.11 15.93
CA GLY A 183 14.44 28.48 15.46
C GLY A 183 13.33 27.87 16.31
N LEU A 184 13.47 26.60 16.70
CA LEU A 184 12.53 25.92 17.59
C LEU A 184 12.45 26.61 18.96
N ASP A 185 13.61 26.93 19.56
CA ASP A 185 13.71 27.68 20.81
C ASP A 185 12.93 29.01 20.75
N ARG A 186 13.09 29.76 19.66
CA ARG A 186 12.32 30.99 19.42
C ARG A 186 10.82 30.72 19.24
N ALA A 187 10.46 29.66 18.52
CA ALA A 187 9.06 29.32 18.26
C ALA A 187 8.31 28.96 19.55
N ILE A 188 8.95 28.23 20.47
CA ILE A 188 8.32 27.83 21.73
C ILE A 188 8.43 28.86 22.85
N ALA A 189 9.33 29.84 22.73
CA ALA A 189 9.52 30.89 23.72
C ALA A 189 8.21 31.64 24.03
N GLY A 190 7.92 31.81 25.32
CA GLY A 190 6.69 32.47 25.79
C GLY A 190 5.41 31.70 25.46
N ALA A 191 5.47 30.38 25.28
CA ALA A 191 4.28 29.53 25.28
C ALA A 191 3.54 29.66 26.62
N ALA A 192 2.22 29.82 26.57
CA ALA A 192 1.39 29.98 27.77
C ALA A 192 1.31 28.70 28.60
N ASP A 193 1.35 27.56 27.94
CA ASP A 193 1.28 26.23 28.52
C ASP A 193 1.98 25.20 27.61
N GLU A 194 2.02 23.95 28.08
CA GLU A 194 2.71 22.86 27.41
C GLU A 194 2.02 22.40 26.13
N GLN A 195 0.69 22.51 26.07
CA GLN A 195 -0.06 22.19 24.84
C GLN A 195 0.30 23.18 23.73
N THR A 196 0.35 24.48 24.07
CA THR A 196 0.79 25.54 23.18
C THR A 196 2.25 25.34 22.76
N MET A 197 3.13 24.95 23.69
CA MET A 197 4.52 24.63 23.39
C MET A 197 4.65 23.51 22.35
N LEU A 198 3.96 22.38 22.54
CA LEU A 198 3.99 21.26 21.60
C LEU A 198 3.37 21.62 20.24
N ALA A 199 2.27 22.37 20.23
CA ALA A 199 1.63 22.84 19.01
C ALA A 199 2.55 23.77 18.20
N ARG A 200 3.22 24.72 18.86
CA ARG A 200 4.20 25.61 18.21
C ARG A 200 5.42 24.83 17.71
N ALA A 201 5.91 23.85 18.47
CA ALA A 201 7.01 23.00 18.04
C ALA A 201 6.66 22.19 16.77
N LYS A 202 5.46 21.64 16.71
CA LYS A 202 4.97 20.89 15.55
C LYS A 202 4.77 21.78 14.32
N ALA A 203 4.16 22.95 14.50
CA ALA A 203 4.00 23.93 13.43
C ALA A 203 5.34 24.46 12.92
N TYR A 204 6.31 24.68 13.80
CA TYR A 204 7.68 25.02 13.45
C TYR A 204 8.34 23.94 12.58
N ALA A 205 8.23 22.66 12.97
CA ALA A 205 8.79 21.55 12.19
C ALA A 205 8.20 21.51 10.77
N ALA A 206 6.87 21.68 10.62
CA ALA A 206 6.21 21.75 9.32
C ALA A 206 6.70 22.94 8.47
N ALA A 207 6.80 24.13 9.08
CA ALA A 207 7.30 25.33 8.39
C ALA A 207 8.78 25.21 8.00
N ALA A 208 9.59 24.55 8.83
CA ALA A 208 11.00 24.26 8.53
C ALA A 208 11.13 23.29 7.35
N ILE A 209 10.32 22.22 7.31
CA ILE A 209 10.24 21.28 6.19
C ILE A 209 9.89 22.02 4.90
N GLU A 210 8.82 22.83 4.90
CA GLU A 210 8.40 23.59 3.71
C GLU A 210 9.52 24.53 3.24
N GLY A 211 10.14 25.26 4.18
CA GLY A 211 11.27 26.13 3.90
C GLY A 211 12.47 25.39 3.30
N LEU A 212 12.76 24.17 3.77
CA LEU A 212 13.83 23.34 3.22
C LEU A 212 13.49 22.83 1.82
N LEU A 213 12.27 22.35 1.58
CA LEU A 213 11.82 21.87 0.27
C LEU A 213 11.88 22.96 -0.80
N GLN A 214 11.46 24.19 -0.47
CA GLN A 214 11.58 25.35 -1.36
C GLN A 214 13.03 25.69 -1.74
N ARG A 215 14.01 25.29 -0.90
CA ARG A 215 15.45 25.53 -1.12
C ARG A 215 16.17 24.34 -1.75
N LYS A 216 15.51 23.20 -1.95
CA LYS A 216 16.11 21.95 -2.45
C LYS A 216 16.96 22.17 -3.71
N GLY A 217 16.42 22.92 -4.67
CA GLY A 217 17.09 23.20 -5.95
C GLY A 217 18.37 24.06 -5.87
N ARG A 218 18.78 24.51 -4.67
CA ARG A 218 20.04 25.25 -4.46
C ARG A 218 21.24 24.34 -4.17
N PHE A 219 21.00 23.06 -3.93
CA PHE A 219 22.02 22.08 -3.56
C PHE A 219 22.25 21.08 -4.69
N ASP A 220 23.52 20.88 -5.03
CA ASP A 220 23.96 19.83 -5.96
C ASP A 220 24.34 18.56 -5.19
N GLY A 221 24.26 17.39 -5.82
CA GLY A 221 24.74 16.14 -5.23
C GLY A 221 23.78 15.49 -4.22
N LEU A 222 22.50 15.88 -4.21
CA LEU A 222 21.47 15.28 -3.36
C LEU A 222 20.98 13.90 -3.85
N GLY A 223 21.33 13.49 -5.07
CA GLY A 223 20.74 12.32 -5.73
C GLY A 223 20.88 11.02 -4.92
N SER A 224 22.00 10.80 -4.23
CA SER A 224 22.16 9.62 -3.36
C SER A 224 21.14 9.57 -2.22
N PHE A 225 20.69 10.72 -1.73
CA PHE A 225 19.69 10.81 -0.67
C PHE A 225 18.26 10.69 -1.20
N GLU A 226 17.98 11.11 -2.43
CA GLU A 226 16.62 11.06 -3.00
C GLU A 226 16.07 9.63 -3.10
N ASP A 227 16.95 8.67 -3.41
CA ASP A 227 16.63 7.26 -3.53
C ASP A 227 16.83 6.49 -2.21
N THR A 228 17.18 7.19 -1.13
CA THR A 228 17.50 6.57 0.17
C THR A 228 16.25 6.43 1.02
N HIS A 229 15.98 5.19 1.45
CA HIS A 229 14.91 4.87 2.40
C HIS A 229 15.52 4.51 3.75
N LEU A 230 15.34 5.38 4.74
CA LEU A 230 15.86 5.21 6.10
C LEU A 230 14.74 4.79 7.03
N ARG A 231 15.06 3.85 7.93
CA ARG A 231 14.18 3.44 9.01
C ARG A 231 14.96 3.31 10.30
N LEU A 232 14.37 3.81 11.37
CA LEU A 232 14.85 3.68 12.73
C LEU A 232 13.79 2.96 13.56
N ASP A 233 14.02 1.66 13.79
CA ASP A 233 13.05 0.79 14.47
C ASP A 233 12.77 1.20 15.92
N SER A 234 13.75 1.79 16.62
CA SER A 234 13.60 2.20 18.02
C SER A 234 12.56 3.30 18.23
N ASP A 235 12.38 4.16 17.22
CA ASP A 235 11.57 5.37 17.30
C ASP A 235 10.37 5.35 16.33
N ASP A 236 10.16 4.25 15.59
CA ASP A 236 9.18 4.12 14.49
C ASP A 236 9.28 5.29 13.50
N PHE A 237 10.50 5.73 13.21
CA PHE A 237 10.79 6.85 12.33
C PHE A 237 11.22 6.35 10.95
N THR A 238 10.60 6.89 9.91
CA THR A 238 10.91 6.59 8.51
C THR A 238 11.18 7.87 7.73
N LEU A 239 12.17 7.83 6.85
CA LEU A 239 12.52 8.94 5.97
C LEU A 239 12.82 8.41 4.58
N ASP A 240 11.95 8.73 3.63
CA ASP A 240 12.03 8.27 2.24
C ASP A 240 12.51 9.44 1.36
N GLY A 241 13.84 9.61 1.32
CA GLY A 241 14.49 10.76 0.71
C GLY A 241 13.93 12.09 1.24
N PHE A 242 13.37 12.90 0.34
CA PHE A 242 12.70 14.17 0.69
C PHE A 242 11.18 14.07 0.74
N ASP A 243 10.62 12.87 0.66
CA ASP A 243 9.20 12.67 0.91
C ASP A 243 8.96 12.69 2.43
N VAL A 244 8.10 13.63 2.82
CA VAL A 244 7.69 13.89 4.20
C VAL A 244 6.21 13.56 4.36
N ALA A 245 5.66 12.76 3.43
CA ALA A 245 4.39 12.08 3.63
C ALA A 245 4.36 11.64 5.08
N PRO A 246 3.44 12.20 5.89
CA PRO A 246 3.44 11.91 7.31
C PRO A 246 3.43 10.41 7.39
N GLY A 247 4.41 9.84 8.10
CA GLY A 247 4.29 8.50 8.64
C GLY A 247 2.99 8.54 9.42
N LYS A 248 1.89 8.20 8.74
CA LYS A 248 0.59 8.09 9.36
C LYS A 248 0.90 7.07 10.42
N LYS A 249 0.90 7.50 11.69
CA LYS A 249 0.63 6.60 12.82
C LYS A 249 -0.31 5.57 12.27
N ARG A 250 0.14 4.31 12.21
CA ARG A 250 -0.66 3.19 11.69
C ARG A 250 -2.08 3.46 12.13
N THR A 251 -2.92 3.90 11.20
CA THR A 251 -4.29 4.21 11.58
C THR A 251 -4.79 2.82 11.93
N PRO A 252 -5.08 2.54 13.22
CA PRO A 252 -5.42 1.19 13.61
C PRO A 252 -6.53 0.75 12.67
N LEU A 253 -6.37 -0.41 12.05
CA LEU A 253 -7.23 -0.85 10.99
C LEU A 253 -8.69 -0.82 11.49
N VAL A 254 -9.44 0.22 11.14
CA VAL A 254 -10.83 0.39 11.58
C VAL A 254 -11.72 -0.40 10.64
N MET A 255 -11.55 -1.72 10.62
CA MET A 255 -12.48 -2.64 9.99
C MET A 255 -12.94 -3.66 11.01
N THR A 256 -14.20 -4.08 10.90
CA THR A 256 -14.66 -5.24 11.66
C THR A 256 -14.25 -6.49 10.89
N PHE A 257 -13.34 -7.27 11.46
CA PHE A 257 -12.96 -8.57 10.90
C PHE A 257 -14.10 -9.57 11.01
N LYS A 258 -14.11 -10.51 10.06
CA LYS A 258 -15.09 -11.59 10.00
C LYS A 258 -14.38 -12.94 9.99
N LYS A 259 -14.89 -13.90 10.75
CA LYS A 259 -14.36 -15.26 10.72
C LYS A 259 -14.91 -16.05 9.51
N PRO A 260 -14.23 -17.14 9.09
CA PRO A 260 -14.72 -17.97 7.99
C PRO A 260 -16.15 -18.52 8.17
N ASP A 261 -16.56 -18.79 9.40
CA ASP A 261 -17.92 -19.24 9.76
C ASP A 261 -18.96 -18.11 9.71
N GLU A 262 -18.54 -16.84 9.76
CA GLU A 262 -19.42 -15.67 9.61
C GLU A 262 -19.66 -15.29 8.13
N VAL A 263 -18.92 -15.89 7.20
CA VAL A 263 -19.14 -15.74 5.76
C VAL A 263 -19.97 -16.93 5.28
N ILE A 264 -21.27 -16.72 5.11
CA ILE A 264 -22.21 -17.79 4.77
C ILE A 264 -22.19 -18.09 3.26
N GLY A 265 -22.13 -19.38 2.91
CA GLY A 265 -21.97 -19.84 1.54
C GLY A 265 -20.55 -19.59 1.02
N ASN A 266 -20.41 -19.32 -0.29
CA ASN A 266 -19.13 -18.95 -0.93
C ASN A 266 -17.95 -19.90 -0.64
N HIS A 267 -18.20 -21.21 -0.48
CA HIS A 267 -17.20 -22.18 0.01
C HIS A 267 -15.86 -22.15 -0.75
N ILE A 268 -15.91 -22.09 -2.08
CA ILE A 268 -14.71 -22.05 -2.93
C ILE A 268 -13.92 -20.75 -2.70
N ALA A 269 -14.60 -19.60 -2.68
CA ALA A 269 -13.95 -18.32 -2.45
C ALA A 269 -13.36 -18.25 -1.03
N LYS A 270 -14.03 -18.82 -0.01
CA LYS A 270 -13.49 -18.92 1.36
C LYS A 270 -12.23 -19.77 1.42
N TYR A 271 -12.24 -20.92 0.74
CA TYR A 271 -11.09 -21.80 0.66
C TYR A 271 -9.88 -21.11 0.03
N GLN A 272 -10.09 -20.46 -1.11
CA GLN A 272 -9.04 -19.76 -1.85
C GLN A 272 -8.52 -18.54 -1.07
N ALA A 273 -9.40 -17.83 -0.36
CA ALA A 273 -9.04 -16.77 0.58
C ALA A 273 -8.14 -17.27 1.71
N LEU A 274 -8.49 -18.39 2.37
CA LEU A 274 -7.68 -18.98 3.44
C LEU A 274 -6.29 -19.37 2.93
N LYS A 275 -6.22 -19.98 1.73
CA LYS A 275 -4.95 -20.32 1.09
C LYS A 275 -4.10 -19.08 0.81
N LEU A 276 -4.69 -18.05 0.21
CA LEU A 276 -3.99 -16.80 -0.06
C LEU A 276 -3.42 -16.19 1.24
N SER A 277 -4.21 -16.16 2.32
CA SER A 277 -3.76 -15.63 3.61
C SER A 277 -2.55 -16.38 4.15
N LYS A 278 -2.51 -17.72 4.03
CA LYS A 278 -1.38 -18.55 4.43
C LYS A 278 -0.17 -18.41 3.49
N MET A 279 -0.39 -18.33 2.17
CA MET A 279 0.68 -18.13 1.17
C MET A 279 1.45 -16.82 1.40
N LEU A 280 0.76 -15.74 1.79
CA LEU A 280 1.38 -14.45 2.12
C LEU A 280 2.40 -14.58 3.26
N MET A 281 2.13 -15.45 4.24
CA MET A 281 3.02 -15.65 5.40
C MET A 281 4.31 -16.42 5.07
N ALA A 282 4.41 -17.02 3.88
CA ALA A 282 5.64 -17.66 3.43
C ALA A 282 6.72 -16.66 2.97
N TYR A 283 6.36 -15.37 2.87
CA TYR A 283 7.29 -14.32 2.45
C TYR A 283 8.53 -14.26 3.35
N ASP A 284 9.68 -14.05 2.72
CA ASP A 284 10.96 -13.85 3.41
C ASP A 284 11.40 -12.40 3.25
N PHE A 285 11.47 -11.67 4.36
CA PHE A 285 11.81 -10.24 4.34
C PHE A 285 13.28 -9.97 4.03
N ASP A 286 14.17 -10.91 4.32
CA ASP A 286 15.61 -10.77 4.08
C ASP A 286 15.92 -10.95 2.58
N ARG A 287 15.41 -12.02 1.97
CA ARG A 287 15.55 -12.28 0.52
C ARG A 287 14.56 -11.51 -0.34
N GLN A 288 13.53 -10.92 0.28
CA GLN A 288 12.40 -10.28 -0.40
C GLN A 288 11.70 -11.17 -1.43
N LEU A 289 11.58 -12.47 -1.12
CA LEU A 289 11.03 -13.48 -2.02
C LEU A 289 10.06 -14.40 -1.27
N ASN A 290 9.09 -14.95 -2.00
CA ASN A 290 8.14 -15.93 -1.50
C ASN A 290 8.32 -17.25 -2.26
N PRO A 291 8.43 -18.41 -1.59
CA PRO A 291 8.52 -19.71 -2.25
C PRO A 291 7.43 -19.97 -3.30
N PHE A 292 6.20 -19.50 -3.08
CA PHE A 292 5.09 -19.64 -4.04
C PHE A 292 5.27 -18.81 -5.31
N VAL A 293 6.10 -17.76 -5.28
CA VAL A 293 6.45 -17.01 -6.49
C VAL A 293 7.47 -17.79 -7.33
N GLU A 294 8.44 -18.44 -6.68
CA GLU A 294 9.48 -19.23 -7.36
C GLU A 294 8.95 -20.57 -7.88
N LEU A 295 8.23 -21.32 -7.03
CA LEU A 295 7.64 -22.61 -7.39
C LEU A 295 6.44 -22.47 -8.33
N GLY A 296 5.89 -21.24 -8.45
CA GLY A 296 4.65 -20.94 -9.13
C GLY A 296 3.43 -21.10 -8.22
N GLY A 297 2.32 -20.48 -8.60
CA GLY A 297 1.05 -20.57 -7.88
C GLY A 297 0.75 -19.43 -6.91
N PHE A 298 1.67 -18.48 -6.68
CA PHE A 298 1.35 -17.28 -5.90
C PHE A 298 0.28 -16.43 -6.59
N LEU A 299 -0.82 -16.18 -5.87
CA LEU A 299 -1.93 -15.39 -6.37
C LEU A 299 -1.73 -13.90 -6.07
N PHE A 300 -1.06 -13.21 -6.99
CA PHE A 300 -0.77 -11.78 -6.87
C PHE A 300 -2.01 -10.89 -7.10
N THR A 301 -2.87 -11.26 -8.05
CA THR A 301 -4.08 -10.53 -8.39
C THR A 301 -5.24 -11.51 -8.56
N PHE A 302 -6.43 -11.15 -8.08
CA PHE A 302 -7.64 -11.93 -8.33
C PHE A 302 -8.85 -11.02 -8.53
N ILE A 303 -9.90 -11.56 -9.16
CA ILE A 303 -11.21 -10.90 -9.28
C ILE A 303 -12.24 -11.68 -8.49
N GLY A 304 -12.95 -10.99 -7.59
CA GLY A 304 -14.15 -11.50 -6.93
C GLY A 304 -15.39 -10.89 -7.56
N ASP A 305 -16.20 -11.70 -8.25
CA ASP A 305 -17.43 -11.23 -8.88
C ASP A 305 -18.67 -11.97 -8.38
N GLY A 306 -19.79 -11.26 -8.35
CA GLY A 306 -21.06 -11.76 -7.85
C GLY A 306 -22.12 -10.68 -7.82
N ALA A 307 -23.39 -11.04 -7.74
CA ALA A 307 -24.47 -10.08 -7.67
C ALA A 307 -24.33 -9.13 -6.45
N PRO A 308 -24.97 -7.95 -6.46
CA PRO A 308 -25.00 -7.07 -5.29
C PRO A 308 -25.55 -7.80 -4.05
N GLY A 309 -24.90 -7.62 -2.90
CA GLY A 309 -25.36 -8.19 -1.62
C GLY A 309 -24.97 -9.65 -1.35
N THR A 310 -24.07 -10.23 -2.14
CA THR A 310 -23.61 -11.64 -2.03
C THR A 310 -22.48 -11.89 -1.03
N GLY A 311 -22.05 -10.86 -0.29
CA GLY A 311 -21.04 -10.97 0.76
C GLY A 311 -19.59 -10.72 0.34
N LYS A 312 -19.34 -10.04 -0.79
CA LYS A 312 -17.99 -9.62 -1.22
C LYS A 312 -17.25 -8.80 -0.16
N THR A 313 -17.91 -7.79 0.42
CA THR A 313 -17.33 -6.99 1.51
C THR A 313 -17.03 -7.84 2.74
N THR A 314 -17.89 -8.79 3.10
CA THR A 314 -17.66 -9.73 4.20
C THR A 314 -16.47 -10.65 3.92
N LEU A 315 -16.28 -11.07 2.66
CA LEU A 315 -15.12 -11.85 2.23
C LEU A 315 -13.81 -11.05 2.33
N ILE A 316 -13.82 -9.77 1.95
CA ILE A 316 -12.67 -8.85 2.14
C ILE A 316 -12.31 -8.75 3.62
N GLN A 317 -13.31 -8.50 4.47
CA GLN A 317 -13.14 -8.41 5.92
C GLN A 317 -12.58 -9.71 6.52
N MET A 318 -12.95 -10.85 5.95
CA MET A 318 -12.43 -12.15 6.36
C MET A 318 -10.96 -12.31 5.97
N ILE A 319 -10.59 -12.03 4.71
CA ILE A 319 -9.20 -12.14 4.25
C ILE A 319 -8.28 -11.23 5.06
N ALA A 320 -8.67 -9.95 5.21
CA ALA A 320 -7.89 -8.99 5.96
C ALA A 320 -7.76 -9.39 7.45
N GLY A 321 -8.80 -9.97 8.04
CA GLY A 321 -8.78 -10.51 9.40
C GLY A 321 -7.81 -11.69 9.54
N LEU A 322 -7.90 -12.67 8.65
CA LEU A 322 -7.01 -13.83 8.64
C LEU A 322 -5.53 -13.42 8.48
N VAL A 323 -5.23 -12.54 7.52
CA VAL A 323 -3.85 -12.06 7.30
C VAL A 323 -3.35 -11.27 8.51
N ASN A 324 -4.19 -10.40 9.08
CA ASN A 324 -3.85 -9.67 10.29
C ASN A 324 -3.52 -10.62 11.45
N ASP A 325 -4.36 -11.63 11.68
CA ASP A 325 -4.18 -12.58 12.78
C ASP A 325 -2.87 -13.37 12.62
N TYR A 326 -2.58 -13.86 11.41
CA TYR A 326 -1.29 -14.50 11.14
C TYR A 326 -0.09 -13.56 11.30
N CYS A 327 -0.22 -12.30 10.88
CA CYS A 327 0.84 -11.30 11.08
C CYS A 327 1.07 -10.99 12.56
N GLN A 328 0.00 -10.95 13.38
CA GLN A 328 0.11 -10.76 14.82
C GLN A 328 0.85 -11.92 15.48
N VAL A 329 0.56 -13.17 15.08
CA VAL A 329 1.31 -14.34 15.55
C VAL A 329 2.78 -14.22 15.15
N ALA A 330 3.06 -13.92 13.87
CA ALA A 330 4.42 -13.84 13.34
C ALA A 330 5.23 -12.62 13.81
N GLY A 331 4.59 -11.62 14.42
CA GLY A 331 5.22 -10.31 14.69
C GLY A 331 5.51 -9.50 13.42
N TYR A 332 4.80 -9.78 12.32
CA TYR A 332 4.97 -9.08 11.05
C TYR A 332 4.14 -7.82 10.95
N ALA A 333 4.62 -6.89 10.12
CA ALA A 333 3.87 -5.71 9.81
C ALA A 333 2.80 -5.99 8.74
N PHE A 334 1.53 -5.77 9.08
CA PHE A 334 0.42 -5.84 8.12
C PHE A 334 0.00 -4.44 7.64
N HIS A 335 -0.24 -4.29 6.33
CA HIS A 335 -0.84 -3.11 5.71
C HIS A 335 -2.04 -3.54 4.87
N TYR A 336 -3.20 -2.98 5.18
CA TYR A 336 -4.39 -3.10 4.34
C TYR A 336 -4.80 -1.72 3.83
N GLU A 337 -5.17 -1.68 2.56
CA GLU A 337 -5.70 -0.46 1.94
C GLU A 337 -6.80 -0.83 0.95
N ASN A 338 -7.89 -0.07 0.96
CA ASN A 338 -8.96 -0.19 -0.02
C ASN A 338 -8.95 1.02 -0.93
N PHE A 339 -9.06 0.77 -2.23
CA PHE A 339 -9.23 1.79 -3.25
C PHE A 339 -10.65 1.72 -3.80
N GLY A 340 -11.36 2.83 -3.78
CA GLY A 340 -12.76 2.91 -4.19
C GLY A 340 -13.08 4.17 -4.98
N VAL A 341 -14.37 4.34 -5.29
CA VAL A 341 -14.88 5.47 -6.08
C VAL A 341 -14.62 6.82 -5.40
N ASP A 342 -14.51 6.84 -4.07
CA ASP A 342 -14.18 8.03 -3.26
C ASP A 342 -12.78 8.61 -3.55
N GLN A 343 -11.88 7.79 -4.10
CA GLN A 343 -10.52 8.20 -4.46
C GLN A 343 -10.43 8.85 -5.86
N ILE A 344 -11.54 8.85 -6.62
CA ILE A 344 -11.63 9.47 -7.93
C ILE A 344 -11.82 10.98 -7.74
N SER A 345 -10.83 11.74 -8.21
CA SER A 345 -10.85 13.20 -8.16
C SER A 345 -11.34 13.79 -9.48
N SER A 346 -12.00 14.95 -9.39
CA SER A 346 -12.29 15.83 -10.53
C SER A 346 -11.06 16.59 -11.02
N TYR A 347 -9.97 16.63 -10.23
CA TYR A 347 -8.71 17.26 -10.62
C TYR A 347 -7.87 16.30 -11.49
N GLN A 348 -7.49 16.79 -12.67
CA GLN A 348 -6.72 16.02 -13.65
C GLN A 348 -5.40 15.51 -13.06
N GLY A 349 -5.06 14.24 -13.30
CA GLY A 349 -3.85 13.60 -12.81
C GLY A 349 -3.91 13.16 -11.33
N LYS A 350 -4.84 13.68 -10.53
CA LYS A 350 -4.90 13.36 -9.09
C LYS A 350 -5.40 11.94 -8.83
N SER A 351 -6.37 11.48 -9.63
CA SER A 351 -6.89 10.11 -9.57
C SER A 351 -5.79 9.07 -9.85
N GLY A 352 -4.98 9.29 -10.88
CA GLY A 352 -3.81 8.44 -11.16
C GLY A 352 -2.76 8.48 -10.05
N GLN A 353 -2.47 9.66 -9.47
CA GLN A 353 -1.54 9.79 -8.34
C GLN A 353 -2.02 9.03 -7.10
N ASN A 354 -3.31 9.17 -6.74
CA ASN A 354 -3.90 8.47 -5.61
C ASN A 354 -3.82 6.94 -5.82
N CYS A 355 -4.16 6.46 -7.02
CA CYS A 355 -4.06 5.05 -7.37
C CYS A 355 -2.61 4.54 -7.30
N ARG A 356 -1.63 5.32 -7.78
CA ARG A 356 -0.22 4.95 -7.74
C ARG A 356 0.29 4.89 -6.30
N GLN A 357 -0.12 5.83 -5.46
CA GLN A 357 0.20 5.81 -4.03
C GLN A 357 -0.37 4.57 -3.34
N PHE A 358 -1.65 4.27 -3.57
CA PHE A 358 -2.29 3.03 -3.08
C PHE A 358 -1.50 1.78 -3.49
N VAL A 359 -1.16 1.64 -4.77
CA VAL A 359 -0.38 0.52 -5.28
C VAL A 359 0.98 0.42 -4.60
N ASN A 360 1.69 1.55 -4.46
CA ASN A 360 3.02 1.59 -3.85
C ASN A 360 2.99 1.23 -2.36
N ASN A 361 1.96 1.69 -1.63
CA ASN A 361 1.79 1.37 -0.22
C ASN A 361 1.61 -0.14 -0.02
N VAL A 362 0.76 -0.77 -0.83
CA VAL A 362 0.49 -2.22 -0.77
C VAL A 362 1.69 -3.04 -1.25
N LEU A 363 2.46 -2.55 -2.24
CA LEU A 363 3.66 -3.22 -2.77
C LEU A 363 4.90 -3.09 -1.86
N ASN A 364 4.83 -2.34 -0.76
CA ASN A 364 5.97 -2.12 0.12
C ASN A 364 6.58 -3.46 0.60
N PRO A 365 7.85 -3.77 0.26
CA PRO A 365 8.45 -5.08 0.56
C PRO A 365 8.71 -5.33 2.05
N ARG A 366 8.53 -4.32 2.91
CA ARG A 366 8.76 -4.42 4.36
C ARG A 366 7.53 -4.83 5.15
N VAL A 367 6.40 -4.99 4.49
CA VAL A 367 5.13 -5.35 5.12
C VAL A 367 4.45 -6.46 4.32
N ILE A 368 3.60 -7.23 4.98
CA ILE A 368 2.60 -8.01 4.29
C ILE A 368 1.47 -7.06 3.87
N GLY A 369 1.20 -7.00 2.58
CA GLY A 369 0.21 -6.10 2.00
C GLY A 369 -1.05 -6.85 1.54
N PHE A 370 -2.23 -6.28 1.80
CA PHE A 370 -3.45 -6.70 1.12
C PHE A 370 -4.19 -5.47 0.61
N GLY A 371 -4.23 -5.31 -0.71
CA GLY A 371 -4.91 -4.21 -1.38
C GLY A 371 -6.23 -4.67 -1.97
N THR A 372 -7.31 -3.93 -1.77
CA THR A 372 -8.58 -4.21 -2.43
C THR A 372 -9.03 -3.04 -3.30
N ILE A 373 -9.67 -3.37 -4.42
CA ILE A 373 -10.33 -2.39 -5.27
C ILE A 373 -11.80 -2.78 -5.34
N ASP A 374 -12.63 -2.06 -4.59
CA ASP A 374 -14.08 -2.30 -4.54
C ASP A 374 -14.77 -1.56 -5.69
N ASP A 375 -15.86 -2.14 -6.21
CA ASP A 375 -16.56 -1.67 -7.41
C ASP A 375 -15.59 -1.33 -8.57
N ILE A 376 -14.70 -2.27 -8.91
CA ILE A 376 -13.70 -2.07 -9.99
C ILE A 376 -14.36 -1.70 -11.33
N ASP A 377 -15.60 -2.13 -11.58
CA ASP A 377 -16.40 -1.75 -12.76
C ASP A 377 -16.80 -0.25 -12.78
N GLN A 378 -16.77 0.42 -11.63
CA GLN A 378 -16.99 1.85 -11.50
C GLN A 378 -15.67 2.63 -11.39
N VAL A 379 -14.61 1.99 -10.90
CA VAL A 379 -13.32 2.64 -10.68
C VAL A 379 -12.42 2.62 -11.91
N ALA A 380 -12.45 1.52 -12.67
CA ALA A 380 -11.67 1.34 -13.89
C ALA A 380 -12.59 1.25 -15.10
N ALA A 381 -12.38 2.12 -16.07
CA ALA A 381 -13.18 2.15 -17.29
C ALA A 381 -12.69 1.14 -18.33
N ARG A 382 -13.64 0.60 -19.11
CA ARG A 382 -13.36 -0.13 -20.35
C ARG A 382 -12.83 0.82 -21.42
N ARG A 383 -11.78 0.42 -22.14
CA ARG A 383 -11.12 1.27 -23.15
C ARG A 383 -12.01 1.82 -24.27
N SER A 384 -13.09 1.13 -24.60
CA SER A 384 -14.04 1.52 -25.65
C SER A 384 -15.19 2.38 -25.13
N ASP A 385 -15.21 2.74 -23.85
CA ASP A 385 -16.27 3.54 -23.26
C ASP A 385 -15.98 5.03 -23.42
N ASP A 386 -16.57 5.64 -24.45
CA ASP A 386 -16.49 7.08 -24.73
C ASP A 386 -17.14 7.94 -23.64
N ARG A 387 -17.89 7.33 -22.70
CA ARG A 387 -18.52 8.02 -21.56
C ARG A 387 -17.70 7.97 -20.28
N ALA A 388 -16.57 7.27 -20.28
CA ALA A 388 -15.69 7.17 -19.13
C ALA A 388 -15.04 8.51 -18.77
N SER A 389 -14.93 8.79 -17.47
CA SER A 389 -14.22 9.98 -17.00
C SER A 389 -12.70 9.87 -17.21
N ALA A 390 -12.03 11.01 -17.36
CA ALA A 390 -10.57 11.05 -17.45
C ALA A 390 -9.90 10.41 -16.23
N GLY A 391 -10.45 10.59 -15.02
CA GLY A 391 -9.95 9.98 -13.80
C GLY A 391 -10.00 8.45 -13.82
N GLN A 392 -11.09 7.86 -14.33
CA GLN A 392 -11.19 6.40 -14.49
C GLN A 392 -10.17 5.87 -15.50
N GLN A 393 -9.94 6.58 -16.62
CA GLN A 393 -8.94 6.17 -17.60
C GLN A 393 -7.51 6.24 -17.04
N GLU A 394 -7.19 7.27 -16.25
CA GLU A 394 -5.90 7.39 -15.54
C GLU A 394 -5.70 6.21 -14.58
N ILE A 395 -6.71 5.87 -13.78
CA ILE A 395 -6.67 4.75 -12.83
C ILE A 395 -6.47 3.43 -13.58
N THR A 396 -7.23 3.18 -14.65
CA THR A 396 -7.05 1.99 -15.49
C THR A 396 -5.61 1.89 -15.98
N GLY A 397 -5.02 2.99 -16.45
CA GLY A 397 -3.61 3.02 -16.88
C GLY A 397 -2.64 2.61 -15.79
N VAL A 398 -2.80 3.14 -14.57
CA VAL A 398 -1.95 2.83 -13.41
C VAL A 398 -2.10 1.36 -12.98
N LEU A 399 -3.33 0.84 -12.86
CA LEU A 399 -3.56 -0.57 -12.52
C LEU A 399 -2.98 -1.52 -13.58
N MET A 400 -3.09 -1.11 -14.85
CA MET A 400 -2.53 -1.87 -15.97
C MET A 400 -1.01 -1.95 -15.93
N GLU A 401 -0.35 -0.86 -15.54
CA GLU A 401 1.10 -0.81 -15.31
C GLU A 401 1.47 -1.63 -14.06
N ALA A 402 0.70 -1.52 -12.98
CA ALA A 402 1.00 -2.16 -11.70
C ALA A 402 0.90 -3.69 -11.74
N PHE A 403 -0.12 -4.25 -12.40
CA PHE A 403 -0.42 -5.68 -12.30
C PHE A 403 0.31 -6.57 -13.30
N ALA A 404 0.79 -6.01 -14.41
CA ALA A 404 1.52 -6.76 -15.42
C ALA A 404 2.41 -5.87 -16.30
N GLY A 405 2.89 -4.75 -15.77
CA GLY A 405 3.84 -3.88 -16.47
C GLY A 405 5.22 -4.52 -16.55
N ALA A 406 6.03 -4.04 -17.50
CA ALA A 406 7.40 -4.54 -17.67
C ALA A 406 8.29 -4.31 -16.44
N SER A 407 7.92 -3.35 -15.58
CA SER A 407 8.61 -2.99 -14.35
C SER A 407 8.01 -3.62 -13.08
N THR A 408 6.91 -4.37 -13.17
CA THR A 408 6.27 -4.97 -11.99
C THR A 408 7.11 -6.12 -11.47
N VAL A 409 7.54 -6.03 -10.21
CA VAL A 409 8.24 -7.10 -9.50
C VAL A 409 7.31 -7.72 -8.46
N VAL A 410 6.81 -8.92 -8.74
CA VAL A 410 6.00 -9.70 -7.80
C VAL A 410 6.94 -10.43 -6.83
N ARG A 411 6.97 -9.99 -5.58
CA ARG A 411 7.81 -10.57 -4.51
C ARG A 411 7.09 -11.62 -3.66
N GLY A 412 5.75 -11.56 -3.66
CA GLY A 412 4.89 -12.44 -2.90
C GLY A 412 4.64 -12.00 -1.44
N ASN A 413 4.91 -10.74 -1.12
CA ASN A 413 4.56 -10.12 0.16
C ASN A 413 3.15 -9.51 0.16
N CYS A 414 2.52 -9.35 -1.00
CA CYS A 414 1.19 -8.77 -1.09
C CYS A 414 0.35 -9.35 -2.21
N ALA A 415 -0.96 -9.12 -2.11
CA ALA A 415 -1.94 -9.48 -3.11
C ALA A 415 -2.99 -8.38 -3.29
N PHE A 416 -3.56 -8.31 -4.50
CA PHE A 416 -4.61 -7.38 -4.88
C PHE A 416 -5.91 -8.11 -5.22
N GLY A 417 -6.98 -7.78 -4.52
CA GLY A 417 -8.34 -8.26 -4.82
C GLY A 417 -9.18 -7.19 -5.51
N MET A 418 -9.63 -7.45 -6.73
CA MET A 418 -10.55 -6.59 -7.48
C MET A 418 -11.97 -7.14 -7.35
N PHE A 419 -12.92 -6.36 -6.85
CA PHE A 419 -14.29 -6.81 -6.61
C PHE A 419 -15.27 -6.07 -7.50
N SER A 420 -16.16 -6.82 -8.17
CA SER A 420 -17.13 -6.25 -9.11
C SER A 420 -18.53 -6.81 -8.93
N ASN A 421 -19.54 -5.97 -9.16
CA ASN A 421 -20.93 -6.40 -9.34
C ASN A 421 -21.24 -6.84 -10.78
N TYR A 422 -20.52 -6.27 -11.75
CA TYR A 422 -20.74 -6.45 -13.18
C TYR A 422 -19.40 -6.75 -13.88
N PRO A 423 -18.90 -7.98 -13.80
CA PRO A 423 -17.59 -8.35 -14.34
C PRO A 423 -17.44 -8.08 -15.85
N GLU A 424 -18.56 -8.01 -16.59
CA GLU A 424 -18.62 -7.65 -18.01
C GLU A 424 -18.29 -6.18 -18.29
N ASN A 425 -18.41 -5.30 -17.30
CA ASN A 425 -18.11 -3.87 -17.42
C ASN A 425 -16.64 -3.55 -17.11
N VAL A 426 -15.91 -4.51 -16.53
CA VAL A 426 -14.48 -4.38 -16.23
C VAL A 426 -13.67 -4.49 -17.52
N ASP A 427 -12.59 -3.71 -17.63
CA ASP A 427 -11.70 -3.76 -18.79
C ASP A 427 -11.16 -5.18 -19.03
N ASP A 428 -11.24 -5.62 -20.30
CA ASP A 428 -10.87 -6.98 -20.69
C ASP A 428 -9.41 -7.31 -20.36
N ALA A 429 -8.50 -6.35 -20.46
CA ALA A 429 -7.09 -6.58 -20.17
C ALA A 429 -6.82 -6.66 -18.65
N LEU A 430 -7.52 -5.89 -17.82
CA LEU A 430 -7.47 -6.05 -16.35
C LEU A 430 -8.03 -7.42 -15.94
N ARG A 431 -9.18 -7.81 -16.51
CA ARG A 431 -9.80 -9.11 -16.27
C ARG A 431 -8.87 -10.27 -16.61
N GLN A 432 -8.22 -10.21 -17.78
CA GLN A 432 -7.27 -11.22 -18.24
C GLN A 432 -5.92 -11.20 -17.48
N ARG A 433 -5.68 -10.23 -16.60
CA ARG A 433 -4.48 -10.14 -15.77
C ARG A 433 -4.72 -10.59 -14.32
N ALA A 434 -5.95 -10.89 -13.95
CA ALA A 434 -6.25 -11.55 -12.70
C ALA A 434 -5.75 -13.01 -12.78
N GLY A 435 -4.93 -13.42 -11.80
CA GLY A 435 -4.43 -14.79 -11.68
C GLY A 435 -5.50 -15.80 -11.25
N ALA A 436 -6.60 -15.34 -10.65
CA ALA A 436 -7.77 -16.15 -10.33
C ALA A 436 -9.07 -15.34 -10.43
N ARG A 437 -10.17 -16.07 -10.59
CA ARG A 437 -11.53 -15.55 -10.53
C ARG A 437 -12.32 -16.30 -9.47
N TRP A 438 -12.88 -15.58 -8.52
CA TRP A 438 -13.62 -16.09 -7.39
C TRP A 438 -15.08 -15.72 -7.56
N LEU A 439 -15.92 -16.72 -7.74
CA LEU A 439 -17.36 -16.53 -7.80
C LEU A 439 -17.90 -16.37 -6.38
N VAL A 440 -18.56 -15.24 -6.12
CA VAL A 440 -19.12 -14.85 -4.83
C VAL A 440 -20.65 -14.79 -5.00
N ASP A 441 -21.31 -15.95 -4.99
CA ASP A 441 -22.75 -16.06 -5.20
C ASP A 441 -23.59 -15.87 -3.92
N GLY A 442 -22.94 -15.83 -2.76
CA GLY A 442 -23.60 -15.76 -1.46
C GLY A 442 -24.25 -17.08 -1.04
N PRO A 443 -25.28 -17.04 -0.16
CA PRO A 443 -25.98 -18.24 0.31
C PRO A 443 -26.78 -18.90 -0.83
N GLN A 444 -26.68 -20.22 -0.99
CA GLN A 444 -27.32 -20.96 -2.08
C GLN A 444 -28.37 -21.97 -1.59
N THR A 445 -28.11 -22.60 -0.45
CA THR A 445 -28.95 -23.68 0.07
C THR A 445 -29.91 -23.19 1.15
N ARG A 446 -30.98 -23.95 1.42
CA ARG A 446 -31.89 -23.68 2.55
C ARG A 446 -31.11 -23.51 3.87
N ASN A 447 -30.07 -24.32 4.07
CA ASN A 447 -29.26 -24.31 5.27
C ASN A 447 -28.44 -23.02 5.38
N ASP A 448 -27.87 -22.53 4.27
CA ASP A 448 -27.21 -21.22 4.22
C ASP A 448 -28.18 -20.08 4.58
N TYR A 449 -29.42 -20.12 4.07
CA TYR A 449 -30.43 -19.10 4.40
C TYR A 449 -30.83 -19.12 5.87
N ILE A 450 -30.82 -20.29 6.53
CA ILE A 450 -31.05 -20.40 7.97
C ILE A 450 -29.85 -19.81 8.73
N ASP A 451 -28.63 -20.15 8.33
CA ASP A 451 -27.40 -19.68 8.97
C ASP A 451 -27.25 -18.15 8.88
N ILE A 452 -27.46 -17.55 7.69
CA ILE A 452 -27.36 -16.10 7.52
C ILE A 452 -28.45 -15.37 8.30
N PHE A 453 -29.67 -15.91 8.35
CA PHE A 453 -30.76 -15.33 9.13
C PHE A 453 -30.44 -15.39 10.63
N ALA A 454 -29.94 -16.52 11.13
CA ALA A 454 -29.56 -16.66 12.54
C ALA A 454 -28.38 -15.73 12.91
N LEU A 455 -27.40 -15.57 12.02
CA LEU A 455 -26.29 -14.65 12.18
C LEU A 455 -26.77 -13.18 12.28
N LEU A 456 -27.66 -12.76 11.37
CA LEU A 456 -28.18 -11.39 11.31
C LEU A 456 -29.21 -11.07 12.39
N ALA A 457 -30.06 -12.04 12.76
CA ALA A 457 -31.02 -11.90 13.85
C ALA A 457 -30.33 -11.74 15.22
N GLY A 458 -29.09 -12.21 15.33
CA GLY A 458 -28.27 -12.10 16.53
C GLY A 458 -28.87 -12.85 17.71
N LYS A 459 -28.44 -12.50 18.93
CA LYS A 459 -28.86 -13.21 20.16
C LYS A 459 -30.10 -12.62 20.84
N ASN A 460 -30.71 -11.58 20.26
CA ASN A 460 -31.81 -10.83 20.89
C ASN A 460 -33.20 -11.43 20.59
N HIS A 461 -33.30 -12.76 20.58
CA HIS A 461 -34.55 -13.48 20.40
C HIS A 461 -34.50 -14.86 21.08
N ARG A 462 -35.66 -15.51 21.22
CA ARG A 462 -35.78 -16.88 21.77
C ARG A 462 -36.37 -17.88 20.77
N ILE A 463 -36.43 -17.50 19.48
CA ILE A 463 -36.90 -18.37 18.40
C ILE A 463 -35.99 -19.61 18.31
N PRO A 464 -36.53 -20.85 18.40
CA PRO A 464 -35.74 -22.08 18.27
C PRO A 464 -35.37 -22.37 16.81
N LEU A 465 -34.22 -23.00 16.59
CA LEU A 465 -33.68 -23.31 15.25
C LEU A 465 -34.41 -24.44 14.51
N GLY A 466 -35.15 -25.28 15.24
CA GLY A 466 -35.72 -26.51 14.68
C GLY A 466 -34.65 -27.57 14.39
N GLU A 467 -34.90 -28.44 13.42
CA GLU A 467 -33.95 -29.46 12.95
C GLU A 467 -32.89 -28.82 12.04
N HIS A 468 -31.97 -28.06 12.64
CA HIS A 468 -30.84 -27.44 11.96
C HIS A 468 -29.65 -27.31 12.91
N LYS A 469 -28.44 -27.64 12.43
CA LYS A 469 -27.20 -27.34 13.15
C LYS A 469 -26.52 -26.15 12.50
N LEU A 470 -26.39 -25.07 13.26
CA LEU A 470 -25.77 -23.83 12.77
C LEU A 470 -24.35 -24.10 12.27
N PHE A 471 -24.07 -23.59 11.07
CA PHE A 471 -22.75 -23.55 10.44
C PHE A 471 -22.12 -24.92 10.10
N GLU A 472 -22.87 -26.04 10.18
CA GLU A 472 -22.35 -27.37 9.85
C GLU A 472 -21.89 -27.45 8.38
N ASP A 473 -22.68 -26.87 7.48
CA ASP A 473 -22.37 -26.84 6.04
C ASP A 473 -21.29 -25.82 5.67
N GLN A 474 -20.84 -24.98 6.61
CA GLN A 474 -19.79 -23.98 6.36
C GLN A 474 -18.37 -24.57 6.42
N GLN A 475 -18.23 -25.85 6.76
CA GLN A 475 -16.94 -26.57 6.74
C GLN A 475 -16.43 -26.75 5.31
N ILE A 476 -15.19 -26.34 5.06
CA ILE A 476 -14.68 -26.03 3.72
C ILE A 476 -14.31 -27.27 2.88
N GLU A 477 -13.86 -28.36 3.51
CA GLU A 477 -13.21 -29.50 2.83
C GLU A 477 -14.10 -30.30 1.87
N ARG A 478 -15.39 -30.51 2.17
CA ARG A 478 -16.24 -31.47 1.41
C ARG A 478 -16.76 -30.94 0.07
N ALA A 479 -16.74 -29.63 -0.15
CA ALA A 479 -17.40 -29.00 -1.31
C ALA A 479 -16.49 -28.88 -2.55
N VAL A 480 -15.16 -28.93 -2.36
CA VAL A 480 -14.18 -28.61 -3.41
C VAL A 480 -13.98 -29.79 -4.39
N ASP A 481 -13.91 -31.02 -3.87
CA ASP A 481 -13.68 -32.22 -4.69
C ASP A 481 -14.84 -32.48 -5.68
N ALA A 482 -16.09 -32.28 -5.24
CA ALA A 482 -17.28 -32.48 -6.08
C ALA A 482 -17.38 -31.47 -7.24
N ALA A 483 -16.81 -30.27 -7.10
CA ALA A 483 -16.82 -29.25 -8.15
C ALA A 483 -15.80 -29.55 -9.27
N TYR A 484 -14.66 -30.17 -8.94
CA TYR A 484 -13.63 -30.50 -9.93
C TYR A 484 -13.99 -31.70 -10.80
N GLU A 485 -14.72 -32.69 -10.28
CA GLU A 485 -15.17 -33.84 -11.08
C GLU A 485 -16.02 -33.41 -12.29
N GLN A 486 -16.83 -32.36 -12.14
CA GLN A 486 -17.69 -31.82 -13.20
C GLN A 486 -16.91 -31.17 -14.36
N LEU A 487 -15.64 -30.83 -14.17
CA LEU A 487 -14.78 -30.21 -15.19
C LEU A 487 -14.08 -31.23 -16.10
N SER A 488 -14.21 -32.53 -15.80
CA SER A 488 -13.60 -33.60 -16.59
C SER A 488 -14.16 -33.72 -18.00
N LYS A 489 -15.36 -33.15 -18.24
CA LYS A 489 -16.02 -33.11 -19.55
C LYS A 489 -16.41 -31.68 -19.90
N PRO A 490 -16.35 -31.29 -21.19
CA PRO A 490 -16.84 -30.01 -21.66
C PRO A 490 -18.33 -29.83 -21.40
N GLN A 491 -18.71 -28.59 -21.10
CA GLN A 491 -20.09 -28.21 -20.79
C GLN A 491 -20.77 -27.48 -21.96
N GLU A 492 -20.01 -26.73 -22.76
CA GLU A 492 -20.56 -25.99 -23.91
C GLU A 492 -20.65 -26.89 -25.15
N ASP A 493 -21.75 -26.78 -25.89
CA ASP A 493 -22.04 -27.68 -27.01
C ASP A 493 -21.00 -27.58 -28.13
N GLY A 494 -20.46 -26.38 -28.37
CA GLY A 494 -19.37 -26.16 -29.32
C GLY A 494 -18.08 -26.88 -28.95
N LEU A 495 -17.73 -26.92 -27.66
CA LEU A 495 -16.53 -27.62 -27.19
C LEU A 495 -16.75 -29.13 -27.06
N LYS A 496 -17.95 -29.58 -26.66
CA LYS A 496 -18.32 -31.00 -26.65
C LYS A 496 -18.07 -31.67 -28.00
N ALA A 497 -18.49 -31.02 -29.09
CA ALA A 497 -18.28 -31.55 -30.43
C ALA A 497 -16.78 -31.71 -30.78
N VAL A 498 -15.93 -30.78 -30.36
CA VAL A 498 -14.47 -30.86 -30.57
C VAL A 498 -13.87 -31.99 -29.73
N TYR A 499 -14.27 -32.09 -28.46
CA TYR A 499 -13.80 -33.12 -27.54
C TYR A 499 -14.23 -34.53 -27.97
N GLU A 500 -15.50 -34.73 -28.35
CA GLU A 500 -15.99 -36.02 -28.87
C GLU A 500 -15.25 -36.45 -30.13
N ARG A 501 -14.96 -35.49 -31.03
CA ARG A 501 -14.13 -35.75 -32.21
C ARG A 501 -12.72 -36.15 -31.84
N PHE A 502 -12.09 -35.44 -30.91
CA PHE A 502 -10.75 -35.77 -30.42
C PHE A 502 -10.69 -37.16 -29.80
N ILE A 503 -11.62 -37.49 -28.89
CA ILE A 503 -11.68 -38.81 -28.24
C ILE A 503 -11.94 -39.93 -29.26
N SER A 504 -12.76 -39.69 -30.29
CA SER A 504 -13.05 -40.71 -31.31
C SER A 504 -11.89 -40.94 -32.30
N GLU A 505 -11.11 -39.90 -32.62
CA GLU A 505 -9.96 -40.01 -33.53
C GLU A 505 -8.69 -40.48 -32.82
N ASN A 506 -8.46 -40.09 -31.55
CA ASN A 506 -7.18 -40.25 -30.86
C ASN A 506 -7.24 -41.02 -29.53
N GLY A 507 -8.43 -41.28 -28.96
CA GLY A 507 -8.59 -41.89 -27.65
C GLY A 507 -8.39 -40.92 -26.47
N GLU A 508 -8.27 -41.44 -25.25
CA GLU A 508 -7.95 -40.62 -24.08
C GLU A 508 -6.53 -40.07 -24.19
N PRO A 509 -6.28 -38.78 -23.84
CA PRO A 509 -4.97 -38.18 -23.98
C PRO A 509 -3.98 -38.79 -22.98
N GLU A 510 -2.83 -39.27 -23.46
CA GLU A 510 -1.78 -39.85 -22.61
C GLU A 510 -0.46 -39.07 -22.69
N THR A 511 -0.27 -38.28 -23.76
CA THR A 511 0.97 -37.55 -24.03
C THR A 511 0.76 -36.05 -24.23
N LEU A 512 1.84 -35.28 -24.13
CA LEU A 512 1.81 -33.84 -24.45
C LEU A 512 1.46 -33.58 -25.93
N ALA A 513 1.76 -34.52 -26.83
CA ALA A 513 1.38 -34.40 -28.23
C ALA A 513 -0.14 -34.50 -28.40
N ASP A 514 -0.81 -35.35 -27.63
CA ASP A 514 -2.26 -35.51 -27.63
C ASP A 514 -2.95 -34.23 -27.13
N ILE A 515 -2.44 -33.64 -26.05
CA ILE A 515 -2.88 -32.33 -25.55
C ILE A 515 -2.64 -31.23 -26.60
N GLY A 516 -1.49 -31.24 -27.26
CA GLY A 516 -1.19 -30.31 -28.35
C GLY A 516 -2.20 -30.41 -29.49
N THR A 517 -2.55 -31.63 -29.89
CA THR A 517 -3.58 -31.91 -30.91
C THR A 517 -4.95 -31.41 -30.45
N TYR A 518 -5.34 -31.68 -29.21
CA TYR A 518 -6.62 -31.20 -28.66
C TYR A 518 -6.70 -29.67 -28.64
N LEU A 519 -5.66 -28.99 -28.13
CA LEU A 519 -5.58 -27.52 -28.13
C LEU A 519 -5.63 -26.94 -29.54
N HIS A 520 -5.04 -27.62 -30.53
CA HIS A 520 -5.09 -27.21 -31.92
C HIS A 520 -6.50 -27.32 -32.52
N MET A 521 -7.20 -28.44 -32.26
CA MET A 521 -8.59 -28.62 -32.69
C MET A 521 -9.53 -27.58 -32.08
N ILE A 522 -9.31 -27.20 -30.82
CA ILE A 522 -10.02 -26.08 -30.18
C ILE A 522 -9.76 -24.78 -30.94
N LYS A 523 -8.50 -24.47 -31.26
CA LYS A 523 -8.12 -23.25 -32.02
C LYS A 523 -8.72 -23.19 -33.42
N GLU A 524 -8.83 -24.32 -34.11
CA GLU A 524 -9.47 -24.39 -35.44
C GLU A 524 -10.96 -24.02 -35.37
N ARG A 525 -11.62 -24.38 -34.26
CA ARG A 525 -13.03 -24.08 -34.04
C ARG A 525 -13.28 -22.69 -33.45
N GLU A 526 -12.42 -22.24 -32.54
CA GLU A 526 -12.47 -20.93 -31.89
C GLU A 526 -11.17 -20.14 -32.16
N PRO A 527 -11.14 -19.27 -33.18
CA PRO A 527 -9.97 -18.48 -33.53
C PRO A 527 -9.46 -17.54 -32.43
N ARG A 528 -10.23 -17.22 -31.39
CA ARG A 528 -9.78 -16.40 -30.25
C ARG A 528 -8.92 -17.20 -29.26
N PHE A 529 -8.96 -18.53 -29.31
CA PHE A 529 -8.15 -19.41 -28.45
C PHE A 529 -6.67 -19.42 -28.90
N THR A 530 -5.92 -18.37 -28.57
CA THR A 530 -4.54 -18.13 -29.03
C THR A 530 -3.48 -18.65 -28.04
N GLY A 531 -2.18 -18.45 -28.34
CA GLY A 531 -1.09 -18.82 -27.43
C GLY A 531 -1.19 -18.20 -26.03
N ARG A 532 -1.92 -17.08 -25.86
CA ARG A 532 -2.22 -16.52 -24.54
C ARG A 532 -3.18 -17.41 -23.74
N ALA A 533 -4.16 -18.02 -24.39
CA ALA A 533 -5.08 -18.97 -23.77
C ALA A 533 -4.30 -20.20 -23.27
N ILE A 534 -3.39 -20.74 -24.09
CA ILE A 534 -2.52 -21.87 -23.71
C ILE A 534 -1.66 -21.52 -22.50
N LYS A 535 -1.07 -20.31 -22.48
CA LYS A 535 -0.33 -19.81 -21.32
C LYS A 535 -1.22 -19.75 -20.07
N ASN A 536 -2.42 -19.20 -20.18
CA ASN A 536 -3.35 -19.08 -19.06
C ASN A 536 -3.79 -20.45 -18.52
N VAL A 537 -4.09 -21.42 -19.40
CA VAL A 537 -4.36 -22.81 -19.02
C VAL A 537 -3.17 -23.42 -18.29
N THR A 538 -1.96 -23.23 -18.81
CA THR A 538 -0.72 -23.73 -18.19
C THR A 538 -0.49 -23.12 -16.81
N ASP A 539 -0.71 -21.81 -16.67
CA ASP A 539 -0.59 -21.09 -15.40
C ASP A 539 -1.65 -21.58 -14.41
N ALA A 540 -2.87 -21.86 -14.86
CA ALA A 540 -3.94 -22.43 -14.04
C ALA A 540 -3.62 -23.86 -13.57
N ILE A 541 -3.04 -24.71 -14.43
CA ILE A 541 -2.60 -26.06 -14.03
C ILE A 541 -1.47 -25.96 -13.01
N LYS A 542 -0.50 -25.05 -13.20
CA LYS A 542 0.55 -24.80 -12.21
C LYS A 542 -0.03 -24.32 -10.88
N MET A 543 -0.98 -23.39 -10.93
CA MET A 543 -1.70 -22.92 -9.75
C MET A 543 -2.40 -24.07 -9.04
N ARG A 544 -3.04 -24.98 -9.80
CA ARG A 544 -3.72 -26.15 -9.25
C ARG A 544 -2.78 -27.22 -8.72
N ALA A 545 -1.62 -27.42 -9.34
CA ALA A 545 -0.57 -28.32 -8.83
C ALA A 545 0.05 -27.79 -7.53
N MET A 546 0.04 -26.47 -7.38
CA MET A 546 0.44 -25.72 -6.18
C MET A 546 -0.76 -25.38 -5.29
N ASP A 547 -1.95 -25.93 -5.56
CA ASP A 547 -3.17 -25.74 -4.77
C ASP A 547 -3.15 -26.67 -3.55
N ILE A 548 -2.08 -26.56 -2.78
CA ILE A 548 -1.80 -27.34 -1.60
C ILE A 548 -2.49 -26.73 -0.38
N GLU A 549 -2.91 -27.59 0.54
CA GLU A 549 -3.41 -27.12 1.82
C GLU A 549 -2.24 -27.02 2.79
N LEU A 550 -1.94 -25.79 3.21
CA LEU A 550 -0.91 -25.53 4.19
C LEU A 550 -1.45 -25.88 5.60
N PRO A 551 -0.79 -26.76 6.37
CA PRO A 551 -1.27 -27.19 7.68
C PRO A 551 -1.47 -26.00 8.63
N ASP A 552 -2.56 -25.99 9.40
CA ASP A 552 -2.83 -24.92 10.38
C ASP A 552 -1.73 -24.83 11.45
N GLU A 553 -1.16 -25.98 11.83
CA GLU A 553 -0.07 -26.10 12.81
C GLU A 553 1.16 -25.25 12.45
N TRP A 554 1.39 -24.97 11.16
CA TRP A 554 2.50 -24.13 10.69
C TRP A 554 2.34 -22.67 11.12
N PHE A 555 1.12 -22.22 11.38
CA PHE A 555 0.78 -20.83 11.67
C PHE A 555 0.40 -20.59 13.14
N GLU A 556 0.35 -21.63 13.97
CA GLU A 556 0.12 -21.50 15.42
C GLU A 556 1.32 -20.88 16.15
N LYS A 557 2.54 -21.16 15.66
CA LYS A 557 3.79 -20.63 16.22
C LYS A 557 4.72 -20.14 15.11
N PRO A 558 5.36 -18.97 15.27
CA PRO A 558 6.21 -18.41 14.21
C PRO A 558 7.37 -19.31 13.81
N GLU A 559 7.98 -20.02 14.76
CA GLU A 559 9.16 -20.84 14.54
C GLU A 559 8.88 -22.12 13.75
N THR A 560 7.61 -22.55 13.68
CA THR A 560 7.20 -23.76 12.95
C THR A 560 7.32 -23.58 11.43
N PHE A 561 7.07 -22.38 10.91
CA PHE A 561 7.15 -22.10 9.47
C PHE A 561 7.55 -20.66 9.14
N MET A 562 6.86 -19.67 9.70
CA MET A 562 6.98 -18.26 9.27
C MET A 562 8.40 -17.71 9.42
N HIS A 563 9.06 -17.98 10.55
CA HIS A 563 10.44 -17.54 10.86
C HIS A 563 11.53 -18.48 10.34
N LYS A 564 11.17 -19.56 9.64
CA LYS A 564 12.18 -20.45 9.06
C LYS A 564 12.93 -19.76 7.91
N PRO A 565 14.20 -20.13 7.68
CA PRO A 565 14.95 -19.68 6.51
C PRO A 565 14.21 -19.99 5.20
N TYR A 566 14.41 -19.15 4.19
CA TYR A 566 13.77 -19.30 2.88
C TYR A 566 13.87 -20.71 2.28
N ASP A 567 15.07 -21.31 2.30
CA ASP A 567 15.31 -22.62 1.67
C ASP A 567 14.53 -23.74 2.39
N ASP A 568 14.38 -23.65 3.71
CA ASP A 568 13.56 -24.58 4.51
C ASP A 568 12.07 -24.41 4.20
N LYS A 569 11.58 -23.15 4.16
CA LYS A 569 10.18 -22.86 3.78
C LYS A 569 9.87 -23.40 2.39
N LYS A 570 10.77 -23.21 1.44
CA LYS A 570 10.65 -23.71 0.08
C LYS A 570 10.58 -25.24 0.04
N ALA A 571 11.47 -25.94 0.75
CA ALA A 571 11.46 -27.39 0.81
C ALA A 571 10.15 -27.93 1.41
N MET A 572 9.67 -27.34 2.51
CA MET A 572 8.40 -27.71 3.14
C MET A 572 7.20 -27.53 2.19
N VAL A 573 7.17 -26.44 1.43
CA VAL A 573 6.12 -26.19 0.42
C VAL A 573 6.24 -27.15 -0.76
N GLU A 574 7.46 -27.45 -1.20
CA GLU A 574 7.73 -28.36 -2.32
C GLU A 574 7.33 -29.81 -2.00
N GLU A 575 7.45 -30.26 -0.75
CA GLU A 575 7.00 -31.59 -0.31
C GLU A 575 5.48 -31.79 -0.42
N LEU A 576 4.70 -30.72 -0.24
CA LEU A 576 3.24 -30.77 -0.35
C LEU A 576 2.76 -30.74 -1.82
N ARG A 577 3.64 -30.37 -2.75
CA ARG A 577 3.29 -30.18 -4.16
C ARG A 577 2.74 -31.46 -4.78
N LYS A 578 1.56 -31.34 -5.41
CA LYS A 578 0.97 -32.46 -6.15
C LYS A 578 1.62 -32.57 -7.55
N PRO A 579 1.79 -33.78 -8.08
CA PRO A 579 2.33 -33.97 -9.42
C PRO A 579 1.37 -33.35 -10.45
N PHE A 580 1.95 -32.84 -11.53
CA PHE A 580 1.21 -32.39 -12.69
C PHE A 580 0.60 -33.62 -13.40
N THR A 581 -0.72 -33.83 -13.28
CA THR A 581 -1.39 -34.99 -13.88
C THR A 581 -2.10 -34.64 -15.19
N MET A 582 -2.26 -35.63 -16.07
CA MET A 582 -2.96 -35.45 -17.35
C MET A 582 -4.43 -35.02 -17.16
N GLU A 583 -5.08 -35.57 -16.14
CA GLU A 583 -6.45 -35.20 -15.77
C GLU A 583 -6.59 -33.71 -15.46
N MET A 584 -5.63 -33.14 -14.71
CA MET A 584 -5.61 -31.72 -14.40
C MET A 584 -5.45 -30.86 -15.66
N VAL A 585 -4.60 -31.30 -16.60
CA VAL A 585 -4.43 -30.61 -17.89
C VAL A 585 -5.73 -30.56 -18.65
N LEU A 586 -6.42 -31.70 -18.73
CA LEU A 586 -7.67 -31.81 -19.48
C LEU A 586 -8.77 -30.96 -18.85
N GLN A 587 -8.93 -31.04 -17.53
CA GLN A 587 -9.94 -30.27 -16.79
C GLN A 587 -9.73 -28.75 -16.92
N GLU A 588 -8.50 -28.26 -16.76
CA GLU A 588 -8.21 -26.84 -16.89
C GLU A 588 -8.32 -26.35 -18.34
N THR A 589 -7.96 -27.19 -19.31
CA THR A 589 -8.16 -26.91 -20.73
C THR A 589 -9.65 -26.77 -21.05
N ASN A 590 -10.46 -27.73 -20.61
CA ASN A 590 -11.91 -27.71 -20.80
C ASN A 590 -12.53 -26.48 -20.13
N ARG A 591 -12.18 -26.19 -18.87
CA ARG A 591 -12.72 -25.03 -18.14
C ARG A 591 -12.46 -23.72 -18.88
N TYR A 592 -11.22 -23.51 -19.35
CA TYR A 592 -10.87 -22.29 -20.05
C TYR A 592 -11.55 -22.21 -21.41
N ALA A 593 -11.51 -23.29 -22.19
CA ALA A 593 -12.12 -23.33 -23.51
C ALA A 593 -13.65 -23.16 -23.43
N ASP A 594 -14.34 -23.83 -22.49
CA ASP A 594 -15.77 -23.65 -22.24
C ASP A 594 -16.09 -22.17 -21.96
N SER A 595 -15.24 -21.48 -21.20
CA SER A 595 -15.42 -20.05 -20.98
C SER A 595 -15.33 -19.23 -22.28
N GLU A 596 -14.37 -19.51 -23.15
CA GLU A 596 -14.22 -18.79 -24.44
C GLU A 596 -15.41 -19.07 -25.37
N PHE A 597 -15.84 -20.34 -25.49
CA PHE A 597 -17.01 -20.72 -26.27
C PHE A 597 -18.29 -20.06 -25.75
N ARG A 598 -18.49 -20.06 -24.43
CA ARG A 598 -19.62 -19.38 -23.79
C ARG A 598 -19.67 -17.89 -24.12
N TYR A 599 -18.52 -17.21 -24.18
CA TYR A 599 -18.49 -15.79 -24.53
C TYR A 599 -18.73 -15.54 -26.02
N ALA A 600 -18.32 -16.46 -26.90
CA ALA A 600 -18.64 -16.41 -28.32
C ALA A 600 -20.16 -16.58 -28.54
N ASP A 601 -20.75 -17.64 -27.98
CA ASP A 601 -22.16 -17.98 -28.17
C ASP A 601 -23.08 -16.95 -27.49
N LYS A 602 -22.78 -16.54 -26.25
CA LYS A 602 -23.59 -15.53 -25.54
C LYS A 602 -23.48 -14.12 -26.12
N SER A 603 -22.39 -13.76 -26.79
CA SER A 603 -22.28 -12.43 -27.42
C SER A 603 -23.32 -12.28 -28.54
N ASP A 604 -23.46 -13.32 -29.34
CA ASP A 604 -24.40 -13.33 -30.46
C ASP A 604 -25.84 -13.53 -29.98
N ASP A 605 -26.06 -14.46 -29.04
CA ASP A 605 -27.38 -14.70 -28.44
C ASP A 605 -27.87 -13.51 -27.62
N ALA A 606 -27.02 -12.85 -26.82
CA ALA A 606 -27.41 -11.66 -26.06
C ALA A 606 -27.69 -10.47 -26.99
N ALA A 607 -26.97 -10.35 -28.11
CA ALA A 607 -27.27 -9.34 -29.12
C ALA A 607 -28.64 -9.60 -29.77
N VAL A 608 -28.94 -10.86 -30.10
CA VAL A 608 -30.24 -11.28 -30.65
C VAL A 608 -31.35 -11.10 -29.62
N GLU A 609 -31.18 -11.55 -28.38
CA GLU A 609 -32.15 -11.39 -27.29
C GLU A 609 -32.40 -9.92 -26.98
N LYS A 610 -31.36 -9.07 -27.01
CA LYS A 610 -31.50 -7.62 -26.85
C LYS A 610 -32.33 -7.03 -28.00
N ILE A 611 -32.05 -7.40 -29.24
CA ILE A 611 -32.84 -6.97 -30.40
C ILE A 611 -34.30 -7.43 -30.28
N VAL A 612 -34.54 -8.68 -29.88
CA VAL A 612 -35.88 -9.24 -29.67
C VAL A 612 -36.60 -8.53 -28.52
N ARG A 613 -35.90 -8.26 -27.41
CA ARG A 613 -36.44 -7.55 -26.25
C ARG A 613 -36.76 -6.10 -26.60
N ASP A 614 -35.90 -5.40 -27.32
CA ASP A 614 -36.11 -4.03 -27.79
C ASP A 614 -37.27 -3.97 -28.79
N ALA A 615 -37.40 -4.96 -29.69
CA ALA A 615 -38.53 -5.10 -30.58
C ALA A 615 -39.84 -5.31 -29.81
N ARG A 616 -39.86 -6.22 -28.81
CA ARG A 616 -41.03 -6.46 -27.94
C ARG A 616 -41.39 -5.23 -27.11
N LEU A 617 -40.41 -4.50 -26.57
CA LEU A 617 -40.62 -3.27 -25.83
C LEU A 617 -41.18 -2.16 -26.73
N ARG A 618 -40.69 -2.03 -27.97
CA ARG A 618 -41.27 -1.12 -28.97
C ARG A 618 -42.71 -1.49 -29.33
N GLU A 619 -43.00 -2.77 -29.60
CA GLU A 619 -44.37 -3.22 -29.87
C GLU A 619 -45.32 -2.96 -28.69
N ARG A 620 -44.84 -3.17 -27.46
CA ARG A 620 -45.61 -2.87 -26.26
C ARG A 620 -45.82 -1.37 -26.09
N ALA A 621 -44.78 -0.57 -26.28
CA ALA A 621 -44.86 0.88 -26.22
C ALA A 621 -45.83 1.43 -27.27
N ILE A 622 -45.79 0.93 -28.51
CA ILE A 622 -46.76 1.30 -29.57
C ILE A 622 -48.18 0.96 -29.14
N ARG A 623 -48.43 -0.24 -28.60
CA ARG A 623 -49.75 -0.62 -28.08
C ARG A 623 -50.22 0.27 -26.92
N GLU A 624 -49.34 0.62 -26.00
CA GLU A 624 -49.67 1.53 -24.89
C GLU A 624 -49.94 2.95 -25.40
N VAL A 625 -49.17 3.46 -26.36
CA VAL A 625 -49.37 4.76 -27.04
C VAL A 625 -50.72 4.79 -27.76
N GLU A 626 -51.06 3.75 -28.52
CA GLU A 626 -52.36 3.63 -29.19
C GLU A 626 -53.51 3.58 -28.18
N ALA A 627 -53.34 2.85 -27.07
CA ALA A 627 -54.33 2.79 -26.01
C ALA A 627 -54.49 4.11 -25.24
N LEU A 628 -53.43 4.91 -25.12
CA LEU A 628 -53.48 6.27 -24.54
C LEU A 628 -54.15 7.26 -25.51
N LYS A 629 -53.84 7.19 -26.81
CA LYS A 629 -54.50 7.98 -27.86
C LYS A 629 -56.00 7.68 -27.93
N ALA A 630 -56.39 6.41 -27.88
CA ALA A 630 -57.79 5.99 -27.86
C ALA A 630 -58.55 6.51 -26.62
N ARG A 631 -57.84 6.71 -25.51
CA ARG A 631 -58.39 7.28 -24.27
C ARG A 631 -58.32 8.81 -24.21
N GLY A 632 -57.77 9.48 -25.22
CA GLY A 632 -57.57 10.94 -25.23
C GLY A 632 -56.56 11.44 -24.19
N GLN A 633 -55.71 10.55 -23.66
CA GLN A 633 -54.74 10.82 -22.59
C GLN A 633 -53.30 10.90 -23.10
N TRP A 634 -53.12 10.95 -24.43
CA TRP A 634 -51.79 11.01 -25.03
C TRP A 634 -51.18 12.41 -24.97
N ASP A 635 -52.01 13.44 -25.11
CA ASP A 635 -51.61 14.86 -25.13
C ASP A 635 -52.00 15.60 -23.84
N ALA A 636 -52.41 14.87 -22.79
CA ALA A 636 -52.78 15.37 -21.46
C ALA A 636 -51.68 15.06 -20.46
#